data_AF-F8VR33-F1
#
_entry.id   AF-F8VR33-F1
#
_cell.length_a   1.000
_cell.length_b   1.000
_cell.length_c   1.000
_cell.angle_alpha   90.00
_cell.angle_beta   90.00
_cell.angle_gamma   90.00
#
_symmetry.space_group_name_H-M   'P 1'
#
loop_
_entity.id
_entity.type
_entity.pdbx_description
1 polymer ?
#
loop_
_entity_poly.entity_id
_entity_poly.type
_entity_poly.pdbx_seq_one_letter_code
_entity_poly.pdbx_strand_id
1 'polypeptide(L)'
;MNQLQALHVKALSRAMLLTSYLPPPLLRHRLKTHTTVIHQLDKALAKLGIGQLTAQEVKSACYLRGLNSTHIGEDRCRTWLGEWLQISCSLKEAELSLLLHNVVLLSTN
;
A
#
# COMPACT_ATOMS: atom_id res chain seq x y z
N MET A 1 -13.65 -4.33 -6.45
CA MET A 1 -13.64 -2.84 -6.52
C MET A 1 -14.93 -2.19 -7.01
N ASN A 2 -15.77 -2.87 -7.81
CA ASN A 2 -17.00 -2.24 -8.36
C ASN A 2 -18.06 -1.92 -7.30
N GLN A 3 -18.01 -2.57 -6.12
CA GLN A 3 -18.96 -2.37 -5.03
C GLN A 3 -18.60 -1.22 -4.07
N LEU A 4 -17.38 -0.63 -4.15
CA LEU A 4 -17.00 0.48 -3.27
C LEU A 4 -17.78 1.74 -3.63
N GLN A 5 -18.23 2.56 -2.68
CA GLN A 5 -18.87 3.84 -2.99
C GLN A 5 -17.84 4.86 -3.50
N ALA A 6 -18.27 5.86 -4.28
CA ALA A 6 -17.37 6.85 -4.89
C ALA A 6 -16.58 7.67 -3.85
N LEU A 7 -17.22 8.02 -2.71
CA LEU A 7 -16.55 8.68 -1.58
C LEU A 7 -15.46 7.80 -0.99
N HIS A 8 -15.73 6.50 -0.82
CA HIS A 8 -14.78 5.54 -0.30
C HIS A 8 -13.57 5.39 -1.23
N VAL A 9 -13.78 5.32 -2.55
CA VAL A 9 -12.68 5.29 -3.54
C VAL A 9 -11.79 6.54 -3.44
N LYS A 10 -12.37 7.72 -3.24
CA LYS A 10 -11.61 8.96 -3.04
C LYS A 10 -10.77 8.93 -1.76
N ALA A 11 -11.35 8.45 -0.66
CA ALA A 11 -10.63 8.31 0.61
C ALA A 11 -9.44 7.35 0.49
N LEU A 12 -9.66 6.16 -0.08
CA LEU A 12 -8.58 5.19 -0.33
C LEU A 12 -7.53 5.73 -1.30
N SER A 13 -7.92 6.51 -2.32
CA SER A 13 -6.96 7.17 -3.21
C SER A 13 -6.02 8.09 -2.45
N ARG A 14 -6.54 8.87 -1.50
CA ARG A 14 -5.72 9.75 -0.67
C ARG A 14 -4.82 8.98 0.29
N ALA A 15 -5.32 7.90 0.89
CA ALA A 15 -4.54 7.02 1.75
C ALA A 15 -3.34 6.39 1.01
N MET A 16 -3.53 6.05 -0.27
CA MET A 16 -2.46 5.58 -1.17
C MET A 16 -1.62 6.70 -1.78
N LEU A 17 -1.75 7.95 -1.31
CA LEU A 17 -1.03 9.13 -1.81
C LEU A 17 -1.25 9.40 -3.31
N LEU A 18 -2.42 9.03 -3.83
CA LEU A 18 -2.82 9.26 -5.23
C LEU A 18 -3.69 10.52 -5.38
N THR A 19 -3.59 11.17 -6.53
CA THR A 19 -4.43 12.33 -6.88
C THR A 19 -5.92 11.96 -6.87
N SER A 20 -6.70 12.62 -6.00
CA SER A 20 -8.13 12.32 -5.77
C SER A 20 -9.12 13.20 -6.55
N TYR A 21 -8.63 14.06 -7.45
CA TYR A 21 -9.44 15.02 -8.21
C TYR A 21 -10.05 14.46 -9.51
N LEU A 22 -9.76 13.20 -9.86
CA LEU A 22 -10.30 12.56 -11.06
C LEU A 22 -11.76 12.09 -10.85
N PRO A 23 -12.54 11.92 -11.95
CA PRO A 23 -13.84 11.26 -11.91
C PRO A 23 -13.76 9.84 -11.29
N PRO A 24 -14.83 9.37 -10.59
CA PRO A 24 -14.81 8.09 -9.88
C PRO A 24 -14.40 6.85 -10.70
N PRO A 25 -14.80 6.68 -11.98
CA PRO A 25 -14.36 5.54 -12.78
C PRO A 25 -12.84 5.52 -13.02
N LEU A 26 -12.25 6.69 -13.30
CA LEU A 26 -10.81 6.83 -13.50
C LEU A 26 -10.04 6.61 -12.19
N LEU A 27 -10.58 7.12 -11.07
CA LEU A 27 -10.01 6.83 -9.76
C LEU A 27 -10.01 5.33 -9.46
N ARG A 28 -11.11 4.62 -9.71
CA ARG A 28 -11.16 3.15 -9.52
C ARG A 28 -10.12 2.45 -10.38
N HIS A 29 -10.02 2.81 -11.65
CA HIS A 29 -9.02 2.19 -12.53
C HIS A 29 -7.61 2.44 -12.02
N ARG A 30 -7.26 3.70 -11.72
CA ARG A 30 -5.95 4.08 -11.16
C ARG A 30 -5.65 3.33 -9.86
N LEU A 31 -6.61 3.28 -8.95
CA LEU A 31 -6.47 2.59 -7.66
C LEU A 31 -6.25 1.08 -7.86
N LYS A 32 -6.96 0.46 -8.81
CA LYS A 32 -6.80 -0.95 -9.15
C LYS A 32 -5.40 -1.22 -9.68
N THR A 33 -4.99 -0.47 -10.70
CA THR A 33 -3.66 -0.59 -11.32
C THR A 33 -2.56 -0.37 -10.30
N HIS A 34 -2.67 0.67 -9.47
CA HIS A 34 -1.70 0.96 -8.44
C HIS A 34 -1.59 -0.18 -7.41
N THR A 35 -2.73 -0.71 -6.93
CA THR A 35 -2.73 -1.83 -5.97
C THR A 35 -2.13 -3.09 -6.57
N THR A 36 -2.40 -3.39 -7.84
CA THR A 36 -1.78 -4.53 -8.55
C THR A 36 -0.27 -4.36 -8.64
N VAL A 37 0.22 -3.17 -8.99
CA VAL A 37 1.66 -2.88 -9.05
C VAL A 37 2.30 -3.05 -7.67
N ILE A 38 1.70 -2.48 -6.61
CA ILE A 38 2.19 -2.63 -5.23
C ILE A 38 2.26 -4.11 -4.83
N HIS A 39 1.21 -4.89 -5.11
CA HIS A 39 1.19 -6.31 -4.79
C HIS A 39 2.27 -7.12 -5.54
N GLN A 40 2.56 -6.78 -6.80
CA GLN A 40 3.66 -7.40 -7.54
C GLN A 40 5.04 -7.01 -6.96
N LEU A 41 5.22 -5.74 -6.59
CA LEU A 41 6.41 -5.27 -5.89
C LEU A 41 6.57 -5.94 -4.53
N ASP A 42 5.48 -6.17 -3.79
CA ASP A 42 5.48 -6.89 -2.52
C ASP A 42 5.97 -8.32 -2.68
N LYS A 43 5.49 -9.03 -3.71
CA LYS A 43 5.97 -10.39 -4.01
C LYS A 43 7.45 -10.43 -4.38
N ALA A 44 7.93 -9.45 -5.14
CA ALA A 44 9.35 -9.35 -5.47
C ALA A 44 10.18 -9.02 -4.22
N LEU A 45 9.71 -8.09 -3.39
CA LEU A 45 10.39 -7.67 -2.17
C LEU A 45 10.41 -8.79 -1.12
N ALA A 46 9.35 -9.58 -1.01
CA ALA A 46 9.31 -10.75 -0.12
C ALA A 46 10.35 -11.80 -0.51
N LYS A 47 10.63 -11.96 -1.81
CA LYS A 47 11.71 -12.84 -2.30
C LYS A 47 13.10 -12.27 -2.03
N LEU A 48 13.27 -10.96 -2.17
CA LEU A 48 14.53 -10.28 -1.89
C LEU A 48 14.87 -10.28 -0.38
N GLY A 49 13.85 -10.06 0.46
CA GLY A 49 13.96 -9.92 1.91
C GLY A 49 14.23 -8.47 2.35
N ILE A 50 13.51 -8.01 3.38
CA ILE A 50 13.64 -6.64 3.92
C ILE A 50 15.06 -6.35 4.43
N GLY A 51 15.76 -7.37 4.95
CA GLY A 51 17.14 -7.22 5.45
C GLY A 51 18.16 -6.80 4.39
N GLN A 52 17.85 -6.96 3.10
CA GLN A 52 18.70 -6.52 2.00
C GLN A 52 18.51 -5.04 1.62
N LEU A 53 17.48 -4.39 2.16
CA LEU A 53 17.20 -2.98 1.90
C LEU A 53 18.03 -2.08 2.82
N THR A 54 18.55 -0.99 2.26
CA THR A 54 19.08 0.15 3.02
C THR A 54 17.97 0.86 3.79
N ALA A 55 18.33 1.66 4.79
CA ALA A 55 17.39 2.47 5.57
C ALA A 55 16.50 3.36 4.69
N GLN A 56 17.07 3.96 3.65
CA GLN A 56 16.36 4.83 2.72
C GLN A 56 15.38 4.05 1.84
N GLU A 57 15.76 2.86 1.38
CA GLU A 57 14.88 2.00 0.59
C GLU A 57 13.71 1.47 1.43
N VAL A 58 13.93 1.15 2.71
CA VAL A 58 12.86 0.80 3.64
C VAL A 58 11.86 1.94 3.77
N LYS A 59 12.33 3.17 4.02
CA LYS A 59 11.44 4.34 4.11
C LYS A 59 10.67 4.57 2.81
N SER A 60 11.35 4.47 1.67
CA SER A 60 10.73 4.64 0.35
C SER A 60 9.68 3.55 0.07
N ALA A 61 9.97 2.30 0.45
CA ALA A 61 9.03 1.19 0.33
C ALA A 61 7.78 1.42 1.20
N CYS A 62 7.94 1.89 2.43
CA CYS A 62 6.82 2.24 3.31
C CYS A 62 5.97 3.37 2.72
N TYR A 63 6.63 4.43 2.22
CA TYR A 63 5.97 5.58 1.61
C TYR A 63 5.12 5.20 0.38
N LEU A 64 5.65 4.35 -0.50
CA LEU A 64 4.91 3.84 -1.67
C LEU A 64 3.64 3.09 -1.30
N ARG A 65 3.53 2.57 -0.07
CA ARG A 65 2.38 1.84 0.46
C ARG A 65 1.46 2.72 1.32
N GLY A 66 1.72 4.03 1.36
CA GLY A 66 0.86 5.01 2.04
C GLY A 66 1.30 5.39 3.46
N LEU A 67 2.41 4.85 3.98
CA LEU A 67 2.93 5.24 5.30
C LEU A 67 3.73 6.54 5.20
N ASN A 68 3.43 7.54 6.03
CA ASN A 68 4.30 8.70 6.18
C ASN A 68 5.55 8.34 7.01
N SER A 69 6.60 7.85 6.33
CA SER A 69 7.85 7.39 6.95
C SER A 69 8.81 8.51 7.38
N THR A 70 8.46 9.77 7.20
CA THR A 70 9.38 10.92 7.39
C THR A 70 9.90 11.01 8.83
N HIS A 71 9.02 10.75 9.80
CA HIS A 71 9.33 10.82 11.24
C HIS A 71 9.38 9.44 11.92
N ILE A 72 9.27 8.35 11.15
CA ILE A 72 9.28 6.99 11.69
C ILE A 72 10.72 6.48 11.68
N GLY A 73 11.16 5.94 12.83
CA GLY A 73 12.48 5.29 12.95
C GLY A 73 12.60 4.09 12.02
N GLU A 74 13.83 3.75 11.64
CA GLU A 74 14.10 2.67 10.68
C GLU A 74 13.51 1.33 11.16
N ASP A 75 13.74 0.95 12.42
CA ASP A 75 13.26 -0.33 12.96
C ASP A 75 11.74 -0.46 12.91
N ARG A 76 11.03 0.63 13.20
CA ARG A 76 9.57 0.66 13.08
C ARG A 76 9.12 0.58 11.62
N CYS A 77 9.82 1.24 10.68
CA CYS A 77 9.53 1.10 9.26
C CYS A 77 9.76 -0.34 8.77
N ARG A 78 10.83 -1.01 9.22
CA ARG A 78 11.11 -2.42 8.86
C ARG A 78 10.04 -3.35 9.40
N THR A 79 9.63 -3.16 10.66
CA THR A 79 8.57 -3.94 11.30
C THR A 79 7.25 -3.77 10.55
N TRP A 80 6.85 -2.52 10.30
CA TRP A 80 5.65 -2.19 9.53
C TRP A 80 5.66 -2.81 8.13
N LEU A 81 6.80 -2.71 7.43
CA LEU A 81 6.95 -3.29 6.10
C LEU A 81 6.86 -4.82 6.14
N GLY A 82 7.37 -5.45 7.20
CA GLY A 82 7.22 -6.89 7.44
C GLY A 82 5.76 -7.30 7.58
N GLU A 83 5.02 -6.63 8.46
CA GLU A 83 3.58 -6.86 8.67
C GLU A 83 2.78 -6.63 7.39
N TRP A 84 3.07 -5.55 6.66
CA TRP A 84 2.48 -5.27 5.36
C TRP A 84 2.70 -6.41 4.37
N LEU A 85 3.94 -6.89 4.23
CA LEU A 85 4.27 -7.95 3.27
C LEU A 85 3.59 -9.27 3.62
N GLN A 86 3.47 -9.61 4.91
CA GLN A 86 2.73 -10.80 5.36
C GLN A 86 1.28 -10.75 4.87
N ILE A 87 0.62 -9.61 5.04
CA ILE A 87 -0.77 -9.43 4.60
C ILE A 87 -0.84 -9.39 3.07
N SER A 88 -0.08 -8.52 2.41
CA SER A 88 -0.14 -8.35 0.95
C SER A 88 0.14 -9.64 0.19
N CYS A 89 1.15 -10.41 0.60
CA CYS A 89 1.52 -11.65 -0.09
C CYS A 89 0.52 -12.79 0.14
N SER A 90 -0.29 -12.73 1.22
CA SER A 90 -1.35 -13.71 1.49
C SER A 90 -2.60 -13.52 0.61
N LEU A 91 -2.80 -12.32 0.08
CA LEU A 91 -3.99 -11.98 -0.70
C LEU A 91 -3.88 -12.44 -2.16
N LYS A 92 -5.01 -12.86 -2.73
CA LYS A 92 -5.15 -13.10 -4.17
C LYS A 92 -5.46 -11.80 -4.90
N GLU A 93 -5.23 -11.77 -6.21
CA GLU A 93 -5.47 -10.58 -7.03
C GLU A 93 -6.95 -10.11 -6.98
N ALA A 94 -7.89 -11.06 -6.88
CA ALA A 94 -9.32 -10.77 -6.72
C ALA A 94 -9.66 -10.04 -5.41
N GLU A 95 -8.78 -10.14 -4.40
CA GLU A 95 -8.98 -9.66 -3.04
C GLU A 95 -8.23 -8.35 -2.76
N LEU A 96 -7.52 -7.79 -3.74
CA LEU A 96 -6.67 -6.61 -3.57
C LEU A 96 -7.40 -5.36 -3.05
N SER A 97 -8.73 -5.30 -3.17
CA SER A 97 -9.47 -4.24 -2.49
C SER A 97 -9.29 -4.25 -0.97
N LEU A 98 -9.01 -5.40 -0.35
CA LEU A 98 -8.72 -5.51 1.08
C LEU A 98 -7.36 -4.89 1.44
N LEU A 99 -6.37 -4.98 0.55
CA LEU A 99 -5.04 -4.40 0.77
C LEU A 99 -5.11 -2.89 0.99
N LEU A 100 -6.00 -2.21 0.24
CA LEU A 100 -6.25 -0.78 0.38
C LEU A 100 -6.78 -0.37 1.76
N HIS A 101 -7.54 -1.24 2.42
CA HIS A 101 -8.06 -0.98 3.77
C HIS A 101 -6.98 -1.20 4.82
N ASN A 102 -6.05 -2.13 4.57
CA ASN A 102 -4.95 -2.41 5.49
C ASN A 102 -3.96 -1.24 5.61
N VAL A 103 -3.82 -0.39 4.60
CA VAL A 103 -3.01 0.86 4.73
C VAL A 103 -3.52 1.72 5.87
N VAL A 104 -4.84 1.89 5.97
CA VAL A 104 -5.44 2.71 7.01
C VAL A 104 -5.23 2.05 8.38
N LEU A 105 -5.47 0.75 8.49
CA LEU A 105 -5.35 0.02 9.76
C LEU A 105 -3.91 -0.04 10.28
N LEU A 106 -2.94 -0.30 9.39
CA LEU A 106 -1.53 -0.42 9.76
C LEU A 106 -0.85 0.94 9.98
N SER A 107 -1.43 2.04 9.49
CA SER A 107 -0.87 3.39 9.74
C SER A 107 -1.36 4.02 11.03
N THR A 108 -2.41 3.49 11.65
CA THR A 108 -2.98 3.98 12.91
C THR A 108 -2.50 3.24 14.17
N ASN A 109 -1.79 2.11 14.01
CA ASN A 109 -1.21 1.33 15.11
C ASN A 109 0.29 1.66 15.31
#